data_AF-A0A8T4J7U9-F1
#
_entry.id   AF-A0A8T4J7U9-F1
#
_cell.length_a   1.000
_cell.length_b   1.000
_cell.length_c   1.000
_cell.angle_alpha   90.00
_cell.angle_beta   90.00
_cell.angle_gamma   90.00
#
_symmetry.space_group_name_H-M   'P 1'
#
loop_
_entity.id
_entity.type
_entity.pdbx_description
1 polymer ?
#
loop_
_entity_poly.entity_id
_entity_poly.type
_entity_poly.pdbx_seq_one_letter_code
_entity_poly.pdbx_strand_id
1 'polypeptide(L)'
;GEQSAAGLLEDWPPYDPVFDPIDRVFLPRADIATETLVAGLIELGWEVDDVTAYRTVRASPPPLMASRVSAGGGFDAVLFTSSSTVRNLVGIAGKPHNVTVIACIGPATAKTAEEHGL
;
A
#
# COMPACT_ATOMS: atom_id res chain seq x y z
N GLY A 1 8.25 9.18 -14.35
CA GLY A 1 9.36 8.44 -13.72
C GLY A 1 8.89 7.13 -13.11
N GLU A 2 9.47 6.82 -11.95
CA GLU A 2 9.08 5.72 -11.08
C GLU A 2 7.60 5.84 -10.64
N GLN A 3 6.85 4.73 -10.59
CA GLN A 3 5.43 4.73 -10.18
C GLN A 3 5.29 4.72 -8.65
N SER A 4 5.82 5.76 -8.00
CA SER A 4 5.87 5.90 -6.54
C SER A 4 5.73 7.36 -6.10
N ALA A 5 5.59 7.58 -4.78
CA ALA A 5 5.61 8.94 -4.21
C ALA A 5 6.92 9.67 -4.51
N ALA A 6 8.05 8.95 -4.49
CA ALA A 6 9.36 9.52 -4.81
C ALA A 6 9.43 9.90 -6.30
N GLY A 7 9.02 9.00 -7.20
CA GLY A 7 8.99 9.31 -8.63
C GLY A 7 8.04 10.46 -8.98
N LEU A 8 6.95 10.62 -8.25
CA LEU A 8 6.07 11.77 -8.40
C LEU A 8 6.76 13.07 -7.99
N LEU A 9 7.52 13.08 -6.89
CA LEU A 9 8.29 14.24 -6.43
C LEU A 9 9.40 14.63 -7.40
N GLU A 10 10.07 13.65 -8.04
CA GLU A 10 11.08 13.92 -9.07
C GLU A 10 10.51 14.66 -10.27
N ASP A 11 9.28 14.33 -10.65
CA ASP A 11 8.58 14.95 -11.78
C ASP A 11 7.82 16.24 -11.37
N TRP A 12 7.72 16.57 -10.07
CA TRP A 12 6.93 17.69 -9.56
C TRP A 12 7.74 19.00 -9.54
N PRO A 13 7.22 20.10 -10.10
CA PRO A 13 7.96 21.37 -10.11
C PRO A 13 8.05 22.01 -8.72
N PRO A 14 9.16 22.69 -8.38
CA PRO A 14 9.20 23.54 -7.20
C PRO A 14 8.20 24.70 -7.36
N TYR A 15 7.62 25.16 -6.25
CA TYR A 15 6.75 26.32 -6.24
C TYR A 15 7.51 27.58 -6.71
N ASP A 16 6.91 28.33 -7.63
CA ASP A 16 7.42 29.61 -8.10
C ASP A 16 6.38 30.73 -7.88
N PRO A 17 6.64 31.71 -6.99
CA PRO A 17 5.68 32.76 -6.67
C PRO A 17 5.33 33.70 -7.84
N VAL A 18 6.08 33.64 -8.95
CA VAL A 18 5.80 34.41 -10.17
C VAL A 18 4.83 33.67 -11.08
N PHE A 19 4.97 32.34 -11.18
CA PHE A 19 4.20 31.53 -12.12
C PHE A 19 3.02 30.79 -11.47
N ASP A 20 3.07 30.57 -10.16
CA ASP A 20 2.06 29.85 -9.40
C ASP A 20 1.23 30.82 -8.54
N PRO A 21 0.05 31.24 -9.02
CA PRO A 21 -0.82 32.18 -8.29
C PRO A 21 -1.48 31.55 -7.05
N ILE A 22 -1.35 30.23 -6.88
CA ILE A 22 -1.88 29.45 -5.77
C ILE A 22 -0.77 28.49 -5.35
N ASP A 23 -0.31 28.61 -4.10
CA ASP A 23 0.77 27.83 -3.50
C ASP A 23 0.28 26.53 -2.84
N ARG A 24 -1.01 26.22 -2.97
CA ARG A 24 -1.66 25.15 -2.20
C ARG A 24 -1.95 23.88 -3.01
N VAL A 25 -1.53 22.74 -2.48
CA VAL A 25 -1.80 21.38 -3.00
C VAL A 25 -2.77 20.65 -2.08
N PHE A 26 -3.93 20.25 -2.60
CA PHE A 26 -4.88 19.41 -1.88
C PHE A 26 -4.56 17.93 -2.09
N LEU A 27 -4.31 17.20 -1.01
CA LEU A 27 -3.85 15.81 -1.06
C LEU A 27 -4.78 14.86 -0.28
N PRO A 28 -5.85 14.35 -0.91
CA PRO A 28 -6.68 13.31 -0.32
C PRO A 28 -5.97 11.95 -0.39
N ARG A 29 -5.67 11.34 0.76
CA ARG A 29 -4.94 10.06 0.83
C ARG A 29 -5.55 9.05 1.79
N ALA A 30 -5.08 7.81 1.70
CA ALA A 30 -5.39 6.76 2.66
C ALA A 30 -4.79 7.07 4.03
N ASP A 31 -5.45 6.59 5.09
CA ASP A 31 -4.95 6.67 6.47
C ASP A 31 -3.55 6.06 6.69
N ILE A 32 -3.17 5.08 5.86
CA ILE A 32 -1.88 4.37 5.93
C ILE A 32 -0.85 4.83 4.88
N ALA A 33 -1.11 5.92 4.16
CA ALA A 33 -0.13 6.44 3.18
C ALA A 33 1.13 6.98 3.89
N THR A 34 2.29 6.81 3.25
CA THR A 34 3.57 7.31 3.81
C THR A 34 3.64 8.84 3.72
N GLU A 35 4.42 9.45 4.60
CA GLU A 35 4.59 10.91 4.65
C GLU A 35 5.49 11.46 3.54
N THR A 36 6.13 10.58 2.75
CA THR A 36 7.12 10.91 1.72
C THR A 36 6.66 12.03 0.79
N LEU A 37 5.44 11.92 0.25
CA LEU A 37 4.92 12.90 -0.71
C LEU A 37 4.64 14.25 -0.05
N VAL A 38 4.04 14.27 1.14
CA VAL A 38 3.73 15.50 1.88
C VAL A 38 5.03 16.24 2.22
N ALA A 39 6.00 15.53 2.80
CA ALA A 39 7.29 16.10 3.16
C ALA A 39 8.01 16.69 1.93
N GLY A 40 8.06 15.94 0.83
CA GLY A 40 8.73 16.40 -0.39
C GLY A 40 8.03 17.61 -1.05
N LEU A 41 6.69 17.66 -1.04
CA LEU A 41 5.96 18.82 -1.58
C LEU A 41 6.20 20.09 -0.75
N ILE A 42 6.28 19.96 0.58
CA ILE A 42 6.64 21.07 1.47
C ILE A 42 8.08 21.53 1.21
N GLU A 43 9.02 20.58 1.01
CA GLU A 43 10.42 20.89 0.65
C GLU A 43 10.52 21.61 -0.71
N LEU A 44 9.63 21.30 -1.65
CA LEU A 44 9.49 21.99 -2.93
C LEU A 44 8.81 23.37 -2.81
N GLY A 45 8.38 23.78 -1.62
CA GLY A 45 7.83 25.11 -1.34
C GLY A 45 6.30 25.21 -1.41
N TRP A 46 5.59 24.10 -1.59
CA TRP A 46 4.13 24.08 -1.63
C TRP A 46 3.51 24.04 -0.22
N GLU A 47 2.37 24.72 -0.02
CA GLU A 47 1.49 24.49 1.12
C GLU A 47 0.63 23.25 0.86
N VAL A 48 0.70 22.24 1.73
CA VAL A 48 -0.04 20.98 1.52
C VAL A 48 -1.22 20.88 2.47
N ASP A 49 -2.43 20.74 1.92
CA ASP A 49 -3.64 20.38 2.66
C ASP A 49 -3.83 18.86 2.61
N ASP A 50 -3.28 18.19 3.62
CA ASP A 50 -3.28 16.73 3.75
C ASP A 50 -4.56 16.22 4.42
N VAL A 51 -5.38 15.48 3.67
CA VAL A 51 -6.66 14.96 4.15
C VAL A 51 -6.70 13.44 4.07
N THR A 52 -7.00 12.81 5.20
CA THR A 52 -7.35 11.37 5.23
C THR A 52 -8.74 11.18 4.63
N ALA A 53 -8.78 10.79 3.36
CA ALA A 53 -10.02 10.63 2.60
C ALA A 53 -10.71 9.29 2.87
N TYR A 54 -9.95 8.24 3.18
CA TYR A 54 -10.49 6.92 3.49
C TYR A 54 -9.58 6.12 4.41
N ARG A 55 -10.15 5.09 5.03
CA ARG A 55 -9.45 4.20 5.95
C ARG A 55 -9.40 2.78 5.44
N THR A 56 -8.23 2.16 5.52
CA THR A 56 -8.07 0.72 5.34
C THR A 56 -8.56 -0.02 6.58
N VAL A 57 -9.66 -0.77 6.44
CA VAL A 57 -10.20 -1.61 7.51
C VAL A 57 -10.06 -3.08 7.15
N ARG A 58 -9.80 -3.93 8.15
CA ARG A 58 -9.78 -5.37 7.95
C ARG A 58 -11.19 -5.86 7.66
N ALA A 59 -11.38 -6.49 6.50
CA ALA A 59 -12.58 -7.25 6.22
C ALA A 59 -12.56 -8.56 7.03
N SER A 60 -13.71 -9.03 7.50
CA SER A 60 -13.84 -10.38 8.08
C SER A 60 -14.42 -11.32 7.01
N PRO A 61 -13.59 -12.16 6.36
CA PRO A 61 -14.08 -13.14 5.41
C PRO A 61 -14.92 -14.21 6.12
N PRO A 62 -15.85 -14.89 5.41
CA PRO A 62 -16.60 -15.99 5.98
C PRO A 62 -15.67 -17.09 6.52
N PRO A 63 -15.99 -17.72 7.67
CA PRO A 63 -15.12 -18.71 8.32
C PRO A 63 -14.66 -19.84 7.41
N LEU A 64 -15.54 -20.29 6.51
CA LEU A 64 -15.24 -21.37 5.55
C LEU A 64 -14.18 -20.99 4.52
N MET A 65 -14.08 -19.71 4.14
CA MET A 65 -13.01 -19.26 3.24
C MET A 65 -11.68 -19.15 3.99
N ALA A 66 -11.70 -18.64 5.22
CA ALA A 66 -10.50 -18.53 6.04
C ALA A 66 -9.87 -19.92 6.30
N SER A 67 -10.69 -20.92 6.65
CA SER A 67 -10.19 -22.29 6.91
C SER A 67 -9.56 -22.94 5.69
N ARG A 68 -10.01 -22.61 4.47
CA ARG A 68 -9.48 -23.17 3.22
C ARG A 68 -8.08 -22.66 2.87
N VAL A 69 -7.70 -21.49 3.35
CA VAL A 69 -6.37 -20.92 3.11
C VAL A 69 -5.28 -21.77 3.75
N SER A 70 -5.52 -22.23 4.98
CA SER A 70 -4.57 -23.08 5.70
C SER A 70 -4.78 -24.58 5.47
N ALA A 71 -5.90 -24.99 4.87
CA ALA A 71 -6.11 -26.39 4.50
C ALA A 71 -5.29 -26.76 3.26
N GLY A 72 -4.51 -27.84 3.34
CA GLY A 72 -3.79 -28.38 2.18
C GLY A 72 -4.74 -28.71 1.03
N GLY A 73 -4.39 -28.31 -0.19
CA GLY A 73 -5.23 -28.49 -1.38
C GLY A 73 -6.45 -27.57 -1.47
N GLY A 74 -6.58 -26.58 -0.57
CA GLY A 74 -7.66 -25.60 -0.62
C GLY A 74 -7.53 -24.62 -1.79
N PHE A 75 -6.31 -24.15 -2.04
CA PHE A 75 -5.93 -23.26 -3.14
C PHE A 75 -4.54 -23.64 -3.68
N ASP A 76 -4.40 -23.67 -5.00
CA ASP A 76 -3.10 -23.89 -5.67
C ASP A 76 -2.20 -22.66 -5.59
N ALA A 77 -2.79 -21.46 -5.56
CA ALA A 77 -2.05 -20.21 -5.46
C ALA A 77 -2.83 -19.13 -4.69
N VAL A 78 -2.09 -18.21 -4.08
CA VAL A 78 -2.60 -16.96 -3.48
C VAL A 78 -1.81 -15.79 -4.07
N LEU A 79 -2.53 -14.79 -4.59
CA LEU A 79 -1.95 -13.56 -5.12
C LEU A 79 -2.14 -12.41 -4.12
N PHE A 80 -1.03 -11.80 -3.72
CA PHE A 80 -1.02 -10.56 -2.94
C PHE A 80 -0.77 -9.35 -3.83
N THR A 81 -1.70 -8.41 -3.80
CA THR A 81 -1.65 -7.17 -4.59
C THR A 81 -1.13 -5.98 -3.79
N SER A 82 -0.89 -6.16 -2.48
CA SER A 82 -0.25 -5.17 -1.63
C SER A 82 0.24 -5.80 -0.32
N SER A 83 1.18 -5.14 0.35
CA SER A 83 1.63 -5.53 1.69
C SER A 83 0.50 -5.58 2.72
N SER A 84 -0.55 -4.76 2.59
CA SER A 84 -1.70 -4.81 3.50
C SER A 84 -2.52 -6.08 3.31
N THR A 85 -2.63 -6.62 2.09
CA THR A 85 -3.30 -7.90 1.85
C THR A 85 -2.59 -9.08 2.50
N VAL A 86 -1.24 -9.08 2.52
CA VAL A 86 -0.42 -10.08 3.23
C VAL A 86 -0.74 -10.05 4.73
N ARG A 87 -0.58 -8.87 5.35
CA ARG A 87 -0.79 -8.67 6.79
C ARG A 87 -2.21 -9.04 7.21
N ASN A 88 -3.20 -8.68 6.38
CA ASN A 88 -4.60 -8.97 6.66
C ASN A 88 -4.90 -10.47 6.54
N LEU A 89 -4.46 -11.14 5.46
CA LEU A 89 -4.70 -12.57 5.30
C LEU A 89 -4.08 -13.37 6.45
N VAL A 90 -2.80 -13.14 6.75
CA VAL A 90 -2.09 -13.86 7.83
C VAL A 90 -2.75 -13.61 9.18
N GLY A 91 -3.17 -12.37 9.45
CA GLY A 91 -3.82 -12.01 10.71
C GLY A 91 -5.23 -12.59 10.88
N ILE A 92 -5.95 -12.89 9.80
CA ILE A 92 -7.35 -13.34 9.85
C ILE A 92 -7.47 -14.85 9.63
N ALA A 93 -6.81 -15.38 8.61
CA ALA A 93 -6.92 -16.76 8.15
C ALA A 93 -5.71 -17.61 8.53
N GLY A 94 -4.63 -17.00 9.04
CA GLY A 94 -3.35 -17.67 9.24
C GLY A 94 -2.54 -17.76 7.94
N LYS A 95 -1.45 -18.53 8.00
CA LYS A 95 -0.57 -18.73 6.84
C LYS A 95 -1.23 -19.66 5.82
N PRO A 96 -1.09 -19.40 4.50
CA PRO A 96 -1.35 -20.38 3.47
C PRO A 96 -0.60 -21.69 3.73
N HIS A 97 -1.17 -22.81 3.29
CA HIS A 97 -0.49 -24.10 3.38
C HIS A 97 0.79 -24.11 2.55
N ASN A 98 1.81 -24.88 2.96
CA ASN A 98 3.11 -24.93 2.29
C ASN A 98 3.12 -25.45 0.84
N VAL A 99 1.99 -25.97 0.35
CA VAL A 99 1.83 -26.44 -1.03
C VAL A 99 1.23 -25.36 -1.93
N THR A 100 0.71 -24.28 -1.33
CA THR A 100 0.10 -23.17 -2.04
C THR A 100 1.18 -22.23 -2.54
N VAL A 101 1.15 -21.93 -3.84
CA VAL A 101 2.08 -20.97 -4.46
C VAL A 101 1.75 -19.56 -3.99
N ILE A 102 2.77 -18.83 -3.52
CA ILE A 102 2.64 -17.42 -3.15
C ILE A 102 3.08 -16.54 -4.32
N ALA A 103 2.17 -15.72 -4.84
CA ALA A 103 2.44 -14.72 -5.87
C ALA A 103 2.30 -13.32 -5.29
N CYS A 104 3.23 -12.42 -5.63
CA CYS A 104 3.21 -11.02 -5.19
C CYS A 104 3.28 -10.09 -6.40
N ILE A 105 2.50 -9.01 -6.39
CA ILE A 105 2.48 -8.03 -7.50
C ILE A 105 3.80 -7.29 -7.69
N GLY A 106 4.65 -7.23 -6.66
CA GLY A 106 5.94 -6.55 -6.74
C GLY A 106 6.82 -6.71 -5.50
N PRO A 107 8.06 -6.18 -5.56
CA PRO A 107 9.11 -6.47 -4.58
C PRO A 107 8.77 -6.08 -3.14
N ALA A 108 8.11 -4.95 -2.93
CA ALA A 108 7.71 -4.52 -1.58
C ALA A 108 6.69 -5.48 -0.94
N THR A 109 5.78 -6.03 -1.76
CA THR A 109 4.80 -7.03 -1.30
C THR A 109 5.49 -8.37 -1.02
N ALA A 110 6.42 -8.78 -1.88
CA ALA A 110 7.23 -9.99 -1.68
C ALA A 110 8.03 -9.93 -0.38
N LYS A 111 8.75 -8.84 -0.13
CA LYS A 111 9.46 -8.61 1.13
C LYS A 111 8.54 -8.71 2.36
N THR A 112 7.33 -8.14 2.27
CA THR A 112 6.35 -8.25 3.36
C THR A 112 5.91 -9.71 3.59
N ALA A 113 5.75 -10.50 2.51
CA ALA A 113 5.42 -11.92 2.60
C ALA A 113 6.53 -12.72 3.29
N GLU A 114 7.79 -12.49 2.90
CA GLU A 114 8.97 -13.11 3.52
C GLU A 114 9.08 -12.76 5.01
N GLU A 115 8.84 -11.50 5.40
CA GLU A 115 8.81 -11.06 6.80
C GLU A 115 7.74 -11.79 7.63
N HIS A 116 6.66 -12.25 7.00
CA HIS A 116 5.62 -13.05 7.64
C HIS A 116 5.89 -14.56 7.51
N GLY A 117 7.02 -14.95 6.92
CA GLY A 117 7.45 -16.33 6.71
C GLY A 117 6.50 -17.08 5.78
N LEU A 118 6.14 -16.45 4.66
CA LEU A 118 5.48 -17.04 3.50
C LEU A 118 6.50 -17.32 2.39
#